data_AF-A0A4Z1DIS0-F1
#
_entry.id   AF-A0A4Z1DIS0-F1
#
_cell.length_a   1.000
_cell.length_b   1.000
_cell.length_c   1.000
_cell.angle_alpha   90.00
_cell.angle_beta   90.00
_cell.angle_gamma   90.00
#
_symmetry.space_group_name_H-M   'P 1'
#
loop_
_entity.id
_entity.type
_entity.pdbx_description
1 polymer ?
#
loop_
_entity_poly.entity_id
_entity_poly.type
_entity_poly.pdbx_seq_one_letter_code
_entity_poly.pdbx_strand_id
1 'polypeptide(L)'
;MATRPVEIGPAGLHTPRAIERLRLVRGLTQHQLAARCSALGRPMTNTALSRTERGRRRCDIDDLVAIATALGTPPTTLLLPLPSASSDDRRGC
;
A
#
# COMPACT_ATOMS: atom_id res chain seq x y z
N MET A 1 -11.93 -4.34 29.99
CA MET A 1 -11.78 -2.96 29.48
C MET A 1 -12.04 -2.99 27.97
N ALA A 2 -13.03 -2.24 27.49
CA ALA A 2 -13.28 -2.13 26.06
C ALA A 2 -12.30 -1.13 25.45
N THR A 3 -11.20 -1.61 24.88
CA THR A 3 -10.27 -0.77 24.11
C THR A 3 -10.96 -0.40 22.80
N ARG A 4 -11.30 0.88 22.62
CA ARG A 4 -11.78 1.37 21.32
C ARG A 4 -10.74 1.01 20.25
N PRO A 5 -11.13 0.50 19.08
CA PRO A 5 -10.19 0.23 18.01
C PRO A 5 -9.44 1.50 17.66
N VAL A 6 -8.11 1.47 17.65
CA VAL A 6 -7.29 2.59 17.21
C VAL A 6 -7.66 2.93 15.76
N GLU A 7 -8.09 4.16 15.50
CA GLU A 7 -8.45 4.60 14.15
C GLU A 7 -7.24 4.53 13.20
N ILE A 8 -7.51 4.30 11.91
CA ILE A 8 -6.44 4.29 10.90
C ILE A 8 -6.03 5.74 10.63
N GLY A 9 -4.80 6.10 10.99
CA GLY A 9 -4.24 7.41 10.66
C GLY A 9 -3.92 7.58 9.16
N PRO A 10 -3.56 8.80 8.71
CA PRO A 10 -3.28 9.11 7.30
C PRO A 10 -2.32 8.11 6.64
N ALA A 11 -1.21 7.83 7.34
CA ALA A 11 -0.45 6.58 7.35
C ALA A 11 -1.01 5.41 6.53
N GLY A 12 -1.97 4.75 7.18
CA GLY A 12 -2.61 3.54 6.69
C GLY A 12 -3.68 3.77 5.64
N LEU A 13 -4.06 5.02 5.36
CA LEU A 13 -4.98 5.37 4.27
C LEU A 13 -4.26 5.55 2.94
N HIS A 14 -3.07 6.18 2.93
CA HIS A 14 -2.34 6.40 1.67
C HIS A 14 -1.46 5.22 1.27
N THR A 15 -0.88 4.49 2.23
CA THR A 15 0.03 3.37 1.95
C THR A 15 -0.59 2.32 1.02
N PRO A 16 -1.84 1.86 1.24
CA PRO A 16 -2.52 0.96 0.30
C PRO A 16 -2.59 1.46 -1.15
N ARG A 17 -2.88 2.76 -1.32
CA ARG A 17 -2.98 3.40 -2.64
C ARG A 17 -1.63 3.54 -3.31
N ALA A 18 -0.57 3.82 -2.54
CA ALA A 18 0.80 3.86 -3.05
C ALA A 18 1.24 2.47 -3.56
N ILE A 19 0.92 1.41 -2.81
CA ILE A 19 1.19 0.02 -3.21
C ILE A 19 0.47 -0.31 -4.53
N GLU A 20 -0.83 -0.06 -4.60
CA GLU A 20 -1.63 -0.32 -5.81
C GLU A 20 -1.06 0.44 -7.02
N ARG A 21 -0.81 1.74 -6.87
CA ARG A 21 -0.28 2.58 -7.94
C ARG A 21 1.07 2.07 -8.44
N LEU A 22 2.03 1.82 -7.55
CA LEU A 22 3.36 1.36 -7.95
C LEU A 22 3.33 -0.04 -8.56
N ARG A 23 2.42 -0.91 -8.09
CA ARG A 23 2.17 -2.22 -8.70
C ARG A 23 1.70 -2.07 -10.14
N LEU A 24 0.72 -1.20 -10.39
CA LEU A 24 0.17 -0.94 -11.72
C LEU A 24 1.21 -0.29 -12.66
N VAL A 25 1.98 0.69 -12.18
CA VAL A 25 3.09 1.31 -12.94
C VAL A 25 4.12 0.26 -13.38
N ARG A 26 4.31 -0.80 -12.60
CA ARG A 26 5.23 -1.91 -12.91
C ARG A 26 4.59 -3.03 -13.73
N GLY A 27 3.34 -2.89 -14.15
CA GLY A 27 2.62 -3.90 -14.93
C GLY A 27 2.40 -5.21 -14.18
N LEU A 28 2.41 -5.19 -12.83
CA LEU A 28 2.28 -6.39 -12.02
C LEU A 28 0.82 -6.66 -11.66
N THR A 29 0.40 -7.91 -11.74
CA THR A 29 -0.85 -8.36 -11.11
C THR A 29 -0.69 -8.49 -9.59
N GLN A 30 -1.80 -8.49 -8.85
CA GLN A 30 -1.75 -8.78 -7.40
C GLN A 30 -1.13 -10.15 -7.12
N HIS A 31 -1.44 -11.16 -7.95
CA HIS A 31 -0.84 -12.48 -7.83
C HIS A 31 0.69 -12.42 -7.95
N GLN A 32 1.21 -11.70 -8.95
CA GLN A 32 2.65 -11.59 -9.17
C GLN A 32 3.36 -10.86 -8.04
N LEU A 33 2.80 -9.76 -7.52
CA LEU A 33 3.40 -9.06 -6.38
C LEU A 33 3.39 -9.93 -5.12
N ALA A 34 2.29 -10.62 -4.82
CA ALA A 34 2.20 -11.53 -3.68
C ALA A 34 3.20 -12.69 -3.78
N ALA A 35 3.38 -13.26 -4.99
CA ALA A 35 4.39 -14.29 -5.25
C ALA A 35 5.81 -13.77 -5.02
N ARG A 36 6.13 -12.54 -5.46
CA ARG A 36 7.43 -11.91 -5.22
C ARG A 36 7.69 -11.68 -3.74
N CYS A 37 6.71 -11.19 -2.98
CA CYS A 37 6.85 -11.06 -1.52
C CYS A 37 7.11 -12.42 -0.86
N SER A 38 6.39 -13.47 -1.29
CA SER A 38 6.60 -14.83 -0.77
C SER A 38 8.00 -15.36 -1.08
N ALA A 39 8.54 -15.07 -2.27
CA ALA A 39 9.91 -15.42 -2.64
C ALA A 39 10.98 -14.69 -1.81
N LEU A 40 10.65 -13.54 -1.21
CA LEU A 40 11.51 -12.82 -0.26
C LEU A 40 11.42 -13.35 1.17
N GLY A 41 10.76 -14.49 1.39
CA GLY A 41 10.59 -15.08 2.71
C GLY A 41 9.42 -14.50 3.52
N ARG A 42 8.56 -13.69 2.89
CA ARG A 42 7.33 -13.16 3.52
C ARG A 42 6.09 -13.78 2.88
N PRO A 43 5.53 -14.88 3.44
CA PRO A 43 4.37 -15.55 2.87
C PRO A 43 3.21 -14.58 2.66
N MET A 44 2.78 -14.43 1.41
CA MET A 44 1.76 -13.47 1.03
C MET A 44 0.84 -14.06 -0.02
N THR A 45 -0.45 -14.11 0.28
CA THR A 45 -1.47 -14.56 -0.67
C THR A 45 -1.96 -13.40 -1.53
N ASN A 46 -2.49 -13.71 -2.71
CA ASN A 46 -3.18 -12.71 -3.55
C ASN A 46 -4.31 -12.03 -2.75
N THR A 47 -5.11 -12.78 -1.99
CA THR A 47 -6.19 -12.23 -1.17
C THR A 47 -5.70 -11.29 -0.08
N ALA A 48 -4.57 -11.60 0.57
CA ALA A 48 -3.95 -10.73 1.56
C ALA A 48 -3.48 -9.40 0.94
N LEU A 49 -2.82 -9.46 -0.21
CA LEU A 49 -2.39 -8.27 -0.95
C LEU A 49 -3.60 -7.45 -1.43
N SER A 50 -4.61 -8.10 -2.01
CA SER A 50 -5.82 -7.45 -2.49
C SER A 50 -6.59 -6.71 -1.39
N ARG A 51 -6.68 -7.30 -0.19
CA ARG A 51 -7.25 -6.63 0.98
C ARG A 51 -6.36 -5.50 1.50
N THR A 52 -5.04 -5.65 1.40
CA THR A 52 -4.07 -4.62 1.79
C THR A 52 -4.23 -3.39 0.90
N GLU A 53 -4.25 -3.54 -0.43
CA GLU A 53 -4.47 -2.45 -1.40
C GLU A 53 -5.82 -1.74 -1.20
N ARG A 54 -6.85 -2.49 -0.79
CA ARG A 54 -8.19 -1.94 -0.48
C ARG A 54 -8.30 -1.31 0.91
N GLY A 55 -7.23 -1.29 1.71
CA GLY A 55 -7.26 -0.81 3.10
C GLY A 55 -8.14 -1.67 4.04
N ARG A 56 -8.49 -2.90 3.63
CA ARG A 56 -9.29 -3.86 4.41
C ARG A 56 -8.44 -4.82 5.25
N ARG A 57 -7.11 -4.75 5.09
CA ARG A 57 -6.11 -5.42 5.91
C ARG A 57 -4.99 -4.42 6.16
N ARG A 58 -4.60 -4.26 7.43
CA ARG A 58 -3.39 -3.50 7.78
C ARG A 58 -2.17 -4.35 7.43
N CYS A 59 -1.19 -3.75 6.78
CA CYS A 59 0.14 -4.34 6.66
C CYS A 59 0.96 -3.96 7.90
N ASP A 60 1.74 -4.89 8.42
CA ASP A 60 2.78 -4.57 9.41
C ASP A 60 4.05 -4.03 8.71
N ILE A 61 5.09 -3.76 9.49
CA ILE A 61 6.34 -3.19 8.97
C ILE A 61 7.04 -4.18 8.03
N ASP A 62 7.01 -5.47 8.34
CA ASP A 62 7.62 -6.50 7.50
C ASP A 62 6.89 -6.68 6.16
N ASP A 63 5.56 -6.66 6.17
CA ASP A 63 4.74 -6.63 4.97
C ASP A 63 5.10 -5.41 4.11
N LEU A 64 5.26 -4.23 4.72
CA LEU A 64 5.63 -2.99 4.04
C LEU A 64 7.01 -3.12 3.37
N VAL A 65 8.01 -3.62 4.10
CA VAL A 65 9.38 -3.80 3.59
C VAL A 65 9.41 -4.85 2.48
N ALA A 66 8.70 -5.97 2.63
CA ALA A 66 8.63 -7.01 1.61
C ALA A 66 7.96 -6.49 0.33
N ILE A 67 6.86 -5.75 0.44
CA ILE A 67 6.17 -5.16 -0.71
C ILE A 67 7.06 -4.12 -1.39
N ALA A 68 7.70 -3.23 -0.64
CA ALA A 68 8.62 -2.23 -1.18
C ALA A 68 9.79 -2.89 -1.94
N THR A 69 10.37 -3.94 -1.36
CA THR A 69 11.47 -4.71 -1.95
C THR A 69 11.01 -5.46 -3.21
N ALA A 70 9.83 -6.08 -3.20
CA ALA A 70 9.24 -6.75 -4.36
C ALA A 70 8.88 -5.79 -5.51
N LEU A 71 8.59 -4.54 -5.17
CA LEU A 71 8.46 -3.43 -6.11
C LEU A 71 9.84 -2.85 -6.49
N GLY A 72 10.93 -3.08 -5.77
CA GLY A 72 12.21 -2.44 -6.05
C GLY A 72 12.15 -0.92 -5.83
N THR A 73 11.61 -0.51 -4.69
CA THR A 73 11.53 0.89 -4.24
C THR A 73 11.86 0.95 -2.76
N PRO A 74 12.41 2.05 -2.22
CA PRO A 74 12.61 2.16 -0.78
C PRO A 74 11.24 2.20 -0.05
N PRO A 75 11.11 1.62 1.17
CA PRO A 75 9.85 1.60 1.91
C PRO A 75 9.26 2.98 2.16
N THR A 76 10.11 4.00 2.30
CA THR A 76 9.70 5.40 2.45
C THR A 76 8.83 5.88 1.29
N THR A 77 9.02 5.37 0.07
CA THR A 77 8.18 5.72 -1.09
C THR A 77 6.71 5.34 -0.88
N LEU A 78 6.44 4.24 -0.16
CA LEU A 78 5.07 3.80 0.16
C LEU A 78 4.45 4.65 1.28
N LEU A 79 5.30 5.28 2.11
CA LEU A 79 4.89 6.10 3.25
C LEU A 79 4.67 7.58 2.88
N LEU A 80 5.10 8.02 1.71
CA LEU A 80 4.92 9.40 1.29
C LEU A 80 3.48 9.60 0.76
N PRO A 81 2.78 10.67 1.18
CA PRO A 81 1.54 11.07 0.55
C PRO A 81 1.78 11.24 -0.95
N LEU A 82 1.03 10.51 -1.78
CA LEU A 82 0.99 10.84 -3.19
C LEU A 82 0.50 12.29 -3.30
N PRO A 83 1.08 13.14 -4.17
CA PRO A 83 0.52 14.44 -4.42
C PRO A 83 -0.94 14.22 -4.81
N SER A 84 -1.85 14.67 -3.95
CA SER A 84 -3.24 14.82 -4.34
C SER A 84 -3.18 15.73 -5.56
N ALA A 85 -3.68 15.28 -6.71
CA ALA A 85 -4.14 16.23 -7.69
C ALA A 85 -5.14 17.11 -6.94
N SER A 86 -4.69 18.28 -6.49
CA SER A 86 -5.55 19.26 -5.86
C SER A 86 -6.56 19.61 -6.94
N SER A 87 -7.80 19.16 -6.77
CA SER A 87 -8.95 19.75 -7.43
C SER A 87 -9.16 21.15 -6.84
N ASP A 88 -8.17 22.03 -7.05
CA ASP A 88 -8.23 23.43 -6.66
C ASP A 88 -7.79 24.27 -7.85
N ASP A 89 -8.61 24.19 -8.90
CA ASP A 89 -8.62 25.14 -10.01
C ASP A 89 -10.08 25.33 -10.49
N ARG A 90 -10.96 25.71 -9.56
CA ARG A 90 -12.29 26.27 -9.88
C ARG A 90 -12.78 27.20 -8.77
N ARG A 91 -12.05 28.31 -8.57
CA ARG A 91 -12.63 29.59 -8.08
C ARG A 91 -11.86 30.74 -8.73
N GLY A 92 -12.28 31.09 -9.93
CA GLY A 92 -11.69 32.18 -10.71
C GLY A 92 -12.44 32.40 -12.01
N CYS A 93 -13.75 32.68 -11.93
CA CYS A 93 -14.54 33.42 -12.92
C CYS A 93 -15.62 34.18 -12.15
#